data_AF-A0A3D0N3T7-F1
#
_entry.id   AF-A0A3D0N3T7-F1
#
_cell.length_a   1.000
_cell.length_b   1.000
_cell.length_c   1.000
_cell.angle_alpha   90.00
_cell.angle_beta   90.00
_cell.angle_gamma   90.00
#
_symmetry.space_group_name_H-M   'P 1'
#
loop_
_entity.id
_entity.type
_entity.pdbx_description
1 polymer ?
#
loop_
_entity_poly.entity_id
_entity_poly.type
_entity_poly.pdbx_seq_one_letter_code
_entity_poly.pdbx_strand_id
1 'polypeptide(L)'
;MEHVMSQQIQISFPELDTTVTARLLLDEAPRAAEMLSEMLQTPLTTRAVHAIYAGPAVLMQIPARHGEPADGQIPIENEVRAPEPGDIMLVPPAAKAAEDVWGEPGDEDGVTLALFYGEAGRPFCPSAGQAGVLVAKVVEGLGMLRVTCRAARYEGAQRVCIGREACPGQIEEVVLHSDGASLGNPGPAGAGFVIETPQGQLLAEGSVPLEPTTVNVAEYRALIDGLLKAQELGARRVRALMDSELVVRQLTGRYRVKSEGLRPLYQQASRLIAEFERFECKHVPREFNARADELAGAGAKRSKEQNRKR
;
A
#
# COMPACT_ATOMS: atom_id res chain seq x y z
N MET A 1 15.70 -27.86 -3.00
CA MET A 1 14.43 -27.76 -2.26
C MET A 1 13.55 -26.86 -3.10
N GLU A 2 12.66 -27.47 -3.88
CA GLU A 2 11.68 -26.74 -4.68
C GLU A 2 10.80 -25.93 -3.72
N HIS A 3 10.84 -24.60 -3.85
CA HIS A 3 9.79 -23.77 -3.27
C HIS A 3 8.50 -24.17 -3.96
N VAL A 4 7.66 -24.96 -3.29
CA VAL A 4 6.29 -25.17 -3.74
C VAL A 4 5.62 -23.80 -3.67
N MET A 5 5.61 -23.10 -4.79
CA MET A 5 4.92 -21.83 -4.91
C MET A 5 3.45 -22.11 -4.65
N SER A 6 2.89 -21.52 -3.58
CA SER A 6 1.43 -21.45 -3.43
C SER A 6 0.84 -20.98 -4.76
N GLN A 7 0.09 -21.86 -5.43
CA GLN A 7 -0.54 -21.59 -6.72
C GLN A 7 -1.84 -20.80 -6.55
N GLN A 8 -2.05 -20.21 -5.37
CA GLN A 8 -3.28 -19.54 -4.99
C GLN A 8 -2.96 -18.17 -4.40
N ILE A 9 -3.88 -17.25 -4.65
CA ILE A 9 -3.95 -15.94 -4.01
C ILE A 9 -5.31 -15.79 -3.34
N GLN A 10 -5.35 -15.04 -2.26
CA GLN A 10 -6.57 -14.64 -1.58
C GLN A 10 -6.79 -13.14 -1.80
N ILE A 11 -8.04 -12.79 -2.09
CA ILE A 11 -8.51 -11.42 -2.20
C ILE A 11 -9.60 -11.25 -1.15
N SER A 12 -9.36 -10.39 -0.17
CA SER A 12 -10.27 -10.15 0.95
C SER A 12 -10.79 -8.73 0.90
N PHE A 13 -12.10 -8.56 1.01
CA PHE A 13 -12.80 -7.30 1.19
C PHE A 13 -13.18 -7.19 2.67
N PRO A 14 -12.35 -6.56 3.50
CA PRO A 14 -12.48 -6.67 4.95
C PRO A 14 -13.76 -6.01 5.48
N GLU A 15 -14.19 -4.92 4.84
CA GLU A 15 -15.41 -4.18 5.21
C GLU A 15 -16.69 -4.97 4.98
N LEU A 16 -16.65 -5.95 4.09
CA LEU A 16 -17.79 -6.70 3.63
C LEU A 16 -17.69 -8.20 3.99
N ASP A 17 -16.76 -8.55 4.88
CA ASP A 17 -16.50 -9.91 5.37
C ASP A 17 -16.48 -10.96 4.24
N THR A 18 -15.85 -10.59 3.12
CA THR A 18 -15.83 -11.40 1.90
C THR A 18 -14.40 -11.73 1.53
N THR A 19 -14.05 -13.02 1.56
CA THR A 19 -12.78 -13.52 1.04
C THR A 19 -13.03 -14.42 -0.15
N VAL A 20 -12.25 -14.23 -1.22
CA VAL A 20 -12.23 -15.10 -2.39
C VAL A 20 -10.85 -15.70 -2.58
N THR A 21 -10.83 -16.94 -3.05
CA THR A 21 -9.60 -17.66 -3.39
C THR A 21 -9.53 -17.77 -4.90
N ALA A 22 -8.40 -17.36 -5.48
CA ALA A 22 -8.12 -17.49 -6.89
C ALA A 22 -6.88 -18.33 -7.14
N ARG A 23 -6.93 -19.16 -8.18
CA ARG A 23 -5.82 -19.99 -8.63
C ARG A 23 -5.04 -19.26 -9.72
N LEU A 24 -3.72 -19.17 -9.55
CA LEU A 24 -2.80 -18.65 -10.56
C LEU A 24 -2.72 -19.64 -11.74
N LEU A 25 -2.74 -19.11 -12.97
CA LEU A 25 -2.70 -19.89 -14.21
C LEU A 25 -1.25 -20.10 -14.69
N LEU A 26 -0.44 -20.79 -13.89
CA LEU A 26 0.97 -21.04 -14.19
C LEU A 26 1.19 -21.85 -15.48
N ASP A 27 0.22 -22.65 -15.90
CA ASP A 27 0.31 -23.45 -17.14
C ASP A 27 0.03 -22.63 -18.40
N GLU A 28 -0.78 -21.57 -18.30
CA GLU A 28 -1.23 -20.76 -19.44
C GLU A 28 -0.50 -19.43 -19.56
N ALA A 29 -0.12 -18.83 -18.42
CA ALA A 29 0.56 -17.55 -18.32
C ALA A 29 1.72 -17.62 -17.30
N PRO A 30 2.73 -18.48 -17.51
CA PRO A 30 3.78 -18.76 -16.53
C PRO A 30 4.50 -17.49 -16.07
N ARG A 31 4.96 -16.63 -17.00
CA ARG A 31 5.74 -15.44 -16.65
C ARG A 31 4.91 -14.40 -15.92
N ALA A 32 3.66 -14.21 -16.35
CA ALA A 32 2.77 -13.22 -15.76
C ALA A 32 2.22 -13.67 -14.39
N ALA A 33 1.93 -14.96 -14.22
CA ALA A 33 1.50 -15.54 -12.96
C ALA A 33 2.63 -15.60 -11.92
N GLU A 34 3.85 -15.93 -12.34
CA GLU A 34 5.05 -15.86 -11.48
C GLU A 34 5.30 -14.42 -11.01
N MET A 35 5.28 -13.46 -11.94
CA MET A 35 5.42 -12.03 -11.60
C MET A 35 4.38 -11.58 -10.56
N LEU A 36 3.09 -11.90 -10.77
CA LEU A 36 2.06 -11.55 -9.80
C LEU A 36 2.30 -12.24 -8.44
N SER A 37 2.73 -13.51 -8.45
CA SER A 37 3.08 -14.23 -7.23
C SER A 37 4.26 -13.58 -6.50
N GLU A 38 5.26 -13.10 -7.21
CA GLU A 38 6.40 -12.39 -6.61
C GLU A 38 5.97 -11.05 -6.01
N MET A 39 5.13 -10.29 -6.70
CA MET A 39 4.63 -9.00 -6.21
C MET A 39 3.76 -9.13 -4.94
N LEU A 40 3.14 -10.30 -4.76
CA LEU A 40 2.24 -10.60 -3.63
C LEU A 40 2.89 -11.51 -2.57
N GLN A 41 4.23 -11.56 -2.52
CA GLN A 41 4.94 -12.23 -1.42
C GLN A 41 4.56 -11.63 -0.05
N THR A 42 4.42 -10.31 0.01
CA THR A 42 3.82 -9.60 1.13
C THR A 42 2.37 -9.25 0.78
N PRO A 43 1.39 -9.51 1.66
CA PRO A 43 0.01 -9.07 1.44
C PRO A 43 -0.04 -7.55 1.20
N LEU A 44 -0.73 -7.16 0.14
CA LEU A 44 -0.95 -5.77 -0.25
C LEU A 44 -2.36 -5.35 0.15
N THR A 45 -2.48 -4.27 0.92
CA THR A 45 -3.74 -3.56 1.11
C THR A 45 -3.82 -2.37 0.16
N THR A 46 -4.87 -2.33 -0.67
CA THR A 46 -5.11 -1.28 -1.68
C THR A 46 -6.60 -0.97 -1.78
N ARG A 47 -6.99 -0.12 -2.74
CA ARG A 47 -8.39 0.21 -3.02
C ARG A 47 -8.88 -0.54 -4.26
N ALA A 48 -10.04 -1.18 -4.13
CA ALA A 48 -10.82 -1.73 -5.22
C ALA A 48 -11.85 -0.70 -5.68
N VAL A 49 -11.70 -0.23 -6.91
CA VAL A 49 -12.62 0.74 -7.53
C VAL A 49 -13.46 0.03 -8.56
N HIS A 50 -14.78 0.22 -8.54
CA HIS A 50 -15.64 -0.32 -9.56
C HIS A 50 -15.34 0.33 -10.93
N ALA A 51 -15.09 -0.50 -11.95
CA ALA A 51 -14.81 0.00 -13.29
C ALA A 51 -16.05 0.69 -13.90
N ILE A 52 -15.86 1.86 -14.50
CA ILE A 52 -16.97 2.58 -15.16
C ILE A 52 -17.30 1.97 -16.53
N TYR A 53 -16.28 1.53 -17.27
CA TYR A 53 -16.39 1.14 -18.68
C TYR A 53 -16.15 -0.36 -18.96
N ALA A 54 -15.50 -1.08 -18.04
CA ALA A 54 -15.16 -2.50 -18.20
C ALA A 54 -16.32 -3.46 -17.87
N GLY A 55 -17.49 -2.93 -17.52
CA GLY A 55 -18.64 -3.73 -17.07
C GLY A 55 -18.53 -4.14 -15.59
N PRO A 56 -18.93 -5.37 -15.22
CA PRO A 56 -18.89 -5.85 -13.84
C PRO A 56 -17.46 -6.28 -13.46
N ALA A 57 -16.61 -5.26 -13.27
CA ALA A 57 -15.22 -5.43 -12.85
C ALA A 57 -14.86 -4.47 -11.73
N VAL A 58 -13.97 -4.91 -10.85
CA VAL A 58 -13.26 -4.04 -9.91
C VAL A 58 -11.79 -3.98 -10.30
N LEU A 59 -11.21 -2.81 -10.15
CA LEU A 59 -9.84 -2.51 -10.52
C LEU A 59 -9.05 -2.20 -9.25
N MET A 60 -7.85 -2.76 -9.16
CA MET A 60 -6.97 -2.67 -7.98
C MET A 60 -5.56 -2.35 -8.48
N GLN A 61 -4.88 -1.41 -7.84
CA GLN A 61 -3.52 -1.05 -8.21
C GLN A 61 -2.50 -1.72 -7.30
N ILE A 62 -1.52 -2.40 -7.89
CA ILE A 62 -0.30 -2.86 -7.23
C ILE A 62 0.78 -1.80 -7.47
N PRO A 63 1.25 -1.10 -6.42
CA PRO A 63 2.28 -0.09 -6.57
C PRO A 63 3.67 -0.71 -6.83
N ALA A 64 4.55 -0.01 -7.56
CA ALA A 64 5.90 -0.48 -7.93
C ALA A 64 6.77 -0.94 -6.75
N ARG A 65 6.54 -0.43 -5.53
CA ARG A 65 7.26 -0.88 -4.32
C ARG A 65 7.05 -2.36 -3.97
N HIS A 66 5.96 -2.97 -4.46
CA HIS A 66 5.72 -4.42 -4.34
C HIS A 66 6.44 -5.22 -5.42
N GLY A 67 7.03 -4.56 -6.41
CA GLY A 67 7.71 -5.18 -7.55
C GLY A 67 7.30 -4.47 -8.84
N GLU A 68 8.19 -4.53 -9.83
CA GLU A 68 7.93 -4.05 -11.19
C GLU A 68 8.09 -5.19 -12.18
N PRO A 69 7.37 -5.15 -13.32
CA PRO A 69 7.61 -6.10 -14.40
C PRO A 69 9.06 -6.00 -14.88
N ALA A 70 9.67 -7.16 -15.17
CA ALA A 70 10.95 -7.19 -15.88
C ALA A 70 10.82 -6.39 -17.20
N ASP A 71 11.72 -5.43 -17.43
CA ASP A 71 11.71 -4.50 -18.56
C ASP A 71 10.55 -3.49 -18.60
N GLY A 72 9.79 -3.33 -17.50
CA GLY A 72 8.70 -2.35 -17.39
C GLY A 72 7.46 -2.71 -18.21
N GLN A 73 7.35 -3.94 -18.70
CA GLN A 73 6.20 -4.43 -19.47
C GLN A 73 5.64 -5.72 -18.91
N ILE A 74 4.32 -5.81 -18.86
CA ILE A 74 3.63 -7.07 -18.48
C ILE A 74 3.90 -8.11 -19.59
N PRO A 75 4.32 -9.34 -19.24
CA PRO A 75 4.49 -10.41 -20.21
C PRO A 75 3.20 -10.65 -21.01
N ILE A 76 3.28 -10.55 -22.34
CA ILE A 76 2.12 -10.79 -23.22
C ILE A 76 1.92 -12.30 -23.36
N GLU A 77 1.02 -12.84 -22.52
CA GLU A 77 0.65 -14.26 -22.46
C GLU A 77 -0.86 -14.39 -22.15
N ASN A 78 -1.46 -15.53 -22.47
CA ASN A 78 -2.88 -15.84 -22.20
C ASN A 78 -3.86 -14.66 -22.39
N GLU A 79 -3.77 -14.02 -23.55
CA GLU A 79 -4.50 -12.80 -23.85
C GLU A 79 -6.00 -13.07 -24.04
N VAL A 80 -6.83 -12.46 -23.19
CA VAL A 80 -8.29 -12.59 -23.25
C VAL A 80 -8.94 -11.24 -23.59
N ARG A 81 -9.94 -11.28 -24.47
CA ARG A 81 -10.73 -10.10 -24.88
C ARG A 81 -12.14 -10.08 -24.30
N ALA A 82 -12.63 -11.25 -23.87
CA ALA A 82 -13.97 -11.44 -23.33
C ALA A 82 -13.84 -12.20 -22.01
N PRO A 83 -13.55 -11.50 -20.89
CA PRO A 83 -13.40 -12.13 -19.60
C PRO A 83 -14.70 -12.75 -19.11
N GLU A 84 -14.57 -13.90 -18.46
CA GLU A 84 -15.63 -14.60 -17.78
C GLU A 84 -15.72 -14.16 -16.30
N PRO A 85 -16.84 -14.41 -15.62
CA PRO A 85 -16.93 -14.23 -14.18
C PRO A 85 -15.88 -15.06 -13.43
N GLY A 86 -15.06 -14.38 -12.63
CA GLY A 86 -13.96 -14.96 -11.87
C GLY A 86 -12.59 -14.76 -12.52
N ASP A 87 -12.52 -14.18 -13.71
CA ASP A 87 -11.24 -13.91 -14.36
C ASP A 87 -10.52 -12.73 -13.70
N ILE A 88 -9.22 -12.91 -13.44
CA ILE A 88 -8.31 -11.89 -12.93
C ILE A 88 -7.23 -11.64 -13.97
N MET A 89 -7.14 -10.40 -14.41
CA MET A 89 -6.29 -9.99 -15.52
C MET A 89 -5.31 -8.92 -15.08
N LEU A 90 -4.08 -9.01 -15.57
CA LEU A 90 -3.14 -7.90 -15.52
C LEU A 90 -3.41 -6.98 -16.72
N VAL A 91 -3.45 -5.69 -16.42
CA VAL A 91 -3.74 -4.66 -17.38
C VAL A 91 -2.57 -3.67 -17.38
N PRO A 92 -1.95 -3.40 -18.54
CA PRO A 92 -0.85 -2.45 -18.61
C PRO A 92 -1.34 -1.06 -18.20
N PRO A 93 -0.49 -0.25 -17.55
CA PRO A 93 -0.83 1.15 -17.31
C PRO A 93 -1.16 1.82 -18.64
N ALA A 94 -2.21 2.63 -18.66
CA ALA A 94 -2.56 3.42 -19.83
C ALA A 94 -1.38 4.34 -20.17
N ALA A 95 -0.64 4.02 -21.23
CA ALA A 95 0.45 4.86 -21.70
C ALA A 95 -0.05 6.31 -21.84
N LYS A 96 0.46 7.21 -21.00
CA LYS A 96 0.16 8.66 -20.95
C LYS A 96 -1.29 9.08 -20.58
N ALA A 97 -2.11 8.22 -19.99
CA ALA A 97 -3.42 8.62 -19.44
C ALA A 97 -3.53 8.45 -17.92
N ALA A 98 -2.38 8.36 -17.23
CA ALA A 98 -2.32 8.31 -15.77
C ALA A 98 -2.81 9.61 -15.09
N GLU A 99 -2.96 10.71 -15.82
CA GLU A 99 -3.39 11.98 -15.21
C GLU A 99 -4.89 12.05 -14.88
N ASP A 100 -5.79 11.25 -15.49
CA ASP A 100 -7.23 11.54 -15.40
C ASP A 100 -8.22 10.36 -15.25
N VAL A 101 -7.77 9.09 -15.27
CA VAL A 101 -8.74 7.96 -15.16
C VAL A 101 -9.24 7.76 -13.72
N TRP A 102 -8.42 8.12 -12.72
CA TRP A 102 -8.66 7.83 -11.31
C TRP A 102 -9.08 9.03 -10.47
N GLY A 103 -9.07 10.25 -11.04
CA GLY A 103 -9.52 11.48 -10.38
C GLY A 103 -8.69 11.91 -9.15
N GLU A 104 -7.58 11.22 -8.85
CA GLU A 104 -6.68 11.51 -7.74
C GLU A 104 -5.23 11.48 -8.26
N PRO A 105 -4.39 12.50 -7.98
CA PRO A 105 -2.99 12.49 -8.34
C PRO A 105 -2.22 11.54 -7.40
N GLY A 106 -2.17 10.26 -7.80
CA GLY A 106 -1.44 9.18 -7.13
C GLY A 106 -0.21 8.78 -7.93
N ASP A 107 0.92 9.32 -7.51
CA ASP A 107 2.26 9.37 -8.13
C ASP A 107 3.07 8.05 -8.09
N GLU A 108 2.47 6.88 -8.24
CA GLU A 108 3.24 5.63 -8.27
C GLU A 108 2.92 4.79 -9.51
N ASP A 109 3.93 4.67 -10.38
CA ASP A 109 3.98 3.66 -11.44
C ASP A 109 3.65 2.29 -10.83
N GLY A 110 2.86 1.48 -11.54
CA GLY A 110 2.36 0.22 -10.99
C GLY A 110 1.55 -0.59 -11.98
N VAL A 111 1.15 -1.79 -11.55
CA VAL A 111 0.38 -2.73 -12.36
C VAL A 111 -1.08 -2.72 -11.91
N THR A 112 -2.01 -2.66 -12.87
CA THR A 112 -3.44 -2.73 -12.56
C THR A 112 -3.94 -4.17 -12.66
N LEU A 113 -4.57 -4.65 -11.60
CA LEU A 113 -5.34 -5.88 -11.57
C LEU A 113 -6.81 -5.58 -11.86
N ALA A 114 -7.40 -6.29 -12.82
CA ALA A 114 -8.83 -6.27 -13.09
C ALA A 114 -9.45 -7.60 -12.68
N LEU A 115 -10.40 -7.57 -11.74
CA LEU A 115 -11.18 -8.72 -11.29
C LEU A 115 -12.61 -8.61 -11.83
N PHE A 116 -12.98 -9.53 -12.72
CA PHE A 116 -14.31 -9.60 -13.33
C PHE A 116 -15.22 -10.48 -12.48
N TYR A 117 -16.37 -9.96 -12.07
CA TYR A 117 -17.30 -10.68 -11.19
C TYR A 117 -18.63 -11.03 -11.88
N GLY A 118 -18.93 -10.41 -13.03
CA GLY A 118 -20.16 -10.65 -13.80
C GLY A 118 -19.91 -10.89 -15.28
N GLU A 119 -20.97 -11.20 -16.02
CA GLU A 119 -20.91 -11.44 -17.46
C GLU A 119 -20.74 -10.14 -18.26
N ALA A 120 -20.34 -10.28 -19.53
CA ALA A 120 -20.15 -9.17 -20.47
C ALA A 120 -19.09 -8.14 -20.03
N GLY A 121 -18.10 -8.58 -19.24
CA GLY A 121 -16.90 -7.80 -18.96
C GLY A 121 -16.13 -7.48 -20.24
N ARG A 122 -15.45 -6.32 -20.26
CA ARG A 122 -14.56 -5.94 -21.36
C ARG A 122 -13.24 -5.43 -20.79
N PRO A 123 -12.08 -5.89 -21.28
CA PRO A 123 -10.81 -5.35 -20.86
C PRO A 123 -10.65 -3.90 -21.35
N PHE A 124 -10.37 -3.01 -20.39
CA PHE A 124 -9.80 -1.66 -20.55
C PHE A 124 -10.61 -0.57 -21.27
N CYS A 125 -10.33 0.69 -20.92
CA CYS A 125 -10.84 1.93 -21.50
C CYS A 125 -9.67 2.93 -21.55
N PRO A 126 -9.47 3.74 -22.62
CA PRO A 126 -10.37 4.06 -23.74
C PRO A 126 -10.26 3.14 -24.97
N SER A 127 -9.27 2.25 -25.04
CA SER A 127 -9.10 1.31 -26.15
C SER A 127 -9.94 0.04 -25.96
N ALA A 128 -11.27 0.19 -26.09
CA ALA A 128 -12.18 -0.95 -26.07
C ALA A 128 -11.73 -2.03 -27.06
N GLY A 129 -11.35 -3.22 -26.55
CA GLY A 129 -10.96 -4.38 -27.36
C GLY A 129 -9.47 -4.76 -27.34
N GLN A 130 -8.65 -4.06 -26.56
CA GLN A 130 -7.29 -4.53 -26.24
C GLN A 130 -7.37 -5.73 -25.30
N ALA A 131 -6.60 -6.79 -25.60
CA ALA A 131 -6.58 -7.95 -24.72
C ALA A 131 -5.83 -7.62 -23.43
N GLY A 132 -6.27 -8.21 -22.32
CA GLY A 132 -5.49 -8.24 -21.08
C GLY A 132 -4.94 -9.64 -20.84
N VAL A 133 -3.94 -9.73 -19.98
CA VAL A 133 -3.22 -10.98 -19.68
C VAL A 133 -3.96 -11.69 -18.56
N LEU A 134 -4.62 -12.82 -18.86
CA LEU A 134 -5.34 -13.60 -17.85
C LEU A 134 -4.32 -14.38 -16.99
N VAL A 135 -4.26 -14.05 -15.70
CA VAL A 135 -3.23 -14.59 -14.79
C VAL A 135 -3.78 -15.45 -13.66
N ALA A 136 -5.05 -15.25 -13.29
CA ALA A 136 -5.67 -16.04 -12.24
C ALA A 136 -7.18 -16.19 -12.48
N LYS A 137 -7.76 -17.26 -11.91
CA LYS A 137 -9.20 -17.50 -11.93
C LYS A 137 -9.71 -17.78 -10.53
N VAL A 138 -10.76 -17.08 -10.12
CA VAL A 138 -11.45 -17.30 -8.84
C VAL A 138 -12.03 -18.71 -8.83
N VAL A 139 -11.63 -19.50 -7.83
CA VAL A 139 -12.10 -20.89 -7.64
C VAL A 139 -13.11 -21.00 -6.50
N GLU A 140 -13.07 -20.08 -5.53
CA GLU A 140 -13.96 -20.06 -4.38
C GLU A 140 -14.45 -18.65 -4.09
N GLY A 141 -15.70 -18.50 -3.63
CA GLY A 141 -16.26 -17.21 -3.19
C GLY A 141 -16.84 -16.31 -4.29
N LEU A 142 -16.89 -16.75 -5.55
CA LEU A 142 -17.43 -15.97 -6.67
C LEU A 142 -18.87 -15.47 -6.45
N GLY A 143 -19.70 -16.26 -5.78
CA GLY A 143 -21.08 -15.88 -5.44
C GLY A 143 -21.14 -14.67 -4.52
N MET A 144 -20.30 -14.64 -3.47
CA MET A 144 -20.22 -13.52 -2.54
C MET A 144 -19.56 -12.31 -3.19
N LEU A 145 -18.52 -12.52 -3.99
CA LEU A 145 -17.85 -11.47 -4.76
C LEU A 145 -18.83 -10.64 -5.60
N ARG A 146 -19.81 -11.30 -6.23
CA ARG A 146 -20.84 -10.61 -7.02
C ARG A 146 -21.68 -9.64 -6.21
N VAL A 147 -22.00 -9.99 -4.97
CA VAL A 147 -22.78 -9.14 -4.06
C VAL A 147 -21.91 -7.96 -3.60
N THR A 148 -20.71 -8.28 -3.12
CA THR A 148 -19.71 -7.34 -2.60
C THR A 148 -19.28 -6.29 -3.63
N CYS A 149 -18.89 -6.71 -4.83
CA CYS A 149 -18.49 -5.79 -5.90
C CYS A 149 -19.68 -4.98 -6.44
N ARG A 150 -20.91 -5.51 -6.36
CA ARG A 150 -22.10 -4.73 -6.70
C ARG A 150 -22.38 -3.64 -5.67
N ALA A 151 -22.12 -3.89 -4.38
CA ALA A 151 -22.21 -2.85 -3.33
C ALA A 151 -21.15 -1.75 -3.56
N ALA A 152 -19.92 -2.12 -3.91
CA ALA A 152 -18.83 -1.19 -4.26
C ALA A 152 -19.21 -0.20 -5.39
N ARG A 153 -20.13 -0.58 -6.30
CA ARG A 153 -20.65 0.31 -7.33
C ARG A 153 -21.39 1.53 -6.77
N TYR A 154 -22.03 1.38 -5.61
CA TYR A 154 -22.85 2.42 -4.98
C TYR A 154 -22.12 3.10 -3.82
N GLU A 155 -21.32 2.34 -3.06
CA GLU A 155 -20.62 2.81 -1.86
C GLU A 155 -19.25 3.44 -2.19
N GLY A 156 -18.79 3.30 -3.43
CA GLY A 156 -17.50 3.84 -3.88
C GLY A 156 -16.34 2.86 -3.64
N ALA A 157 -15.12 3.39 -3.72
CA ALA A 157 -13.90 2.60 -3.63
C ALA A 157 -13.82 1.84 -2.29
N GLN A 158 -13.73 0.51 -2.36
CA GLN A 158 -13.67 -0.38 -1.22
C GLN A 158 -12.22 -0.72 -0.88
N ARG A 159 -11.90 -0.90 0.40
CA ARG A 159 -10.59 -1.44 0.79
C ARG A 159 -10.51 -2.93 0.45
N VAL A 160 -9.40 -3.35 -0.13
CA VAL A 160 -9.15 -4.75 -0.50
C VAL A 160 -7.74 -5.13 -0.09
N CYS A 161 -7.58 -6.35 0.42
CA CYS A 161 -6.28 -6.95 0.67
C CYS A 161 -6.07 -8.14 -0.28
N ILE A 162 -4.88 -8.24 -0.86
CA ILE A 162 -4.50 -9.26 -1.84
C ILE A 162 -3.17 -9.88 -1.40
N GLY A 163 -3.08 -11.20 -1.34
CA GLY A 163 -1.84 -11.88 -0.95
C GLY A 163 -1.84 -13.37 -1.28
N ARG A 164 -0.68 -14.02 -1.18
CA ARG A 164 -0.54 -15.49 -1.33
C ARG A 164 -0.99 -16.28 -0.10
N GLU A 165 -0.97 -15.62 1.05
CA GLU A 165 -1.44 -16.15 2.33
C GLU A 165 -2.69 -15.39 2.77
N ALA A 166 -3.34 -15.90 3.82
CA ALA A 166 -4.41 -15.17 4.47
C ALA A 166 -3.93 -13.77 4.83
N CYS A 167 -4.66 -12.77 4.33
CA CYS A 167 -4.46 -11.40 4.76
C CYS A 167 -4.47 -11.37 6.29
N PRO A 168 -3.49 -10.72 6.94
CA PRO A 168 -3.51 -10.58 8.39
C PRO A 168 -4.88 -10.03 8.77
N GLY A 169 -5.55 -10.70 9.72
CA GLY A 169 -6.90 -10.33 10.13
C GLY A 169 -6.98 -8.84 10.46
N GLN A 170 -8.13 -8.21 10.18
CA GLN A 170 -8.32 -6.75 10.33
C GLN A 170 -7.70 -6.23 11.62
N ILE A 171 -6.64 -5.42 11.50
CA ILE A 171 -6.12 -4.67 12.62
C ILE A 171 -6.97 -3.40 12.72
N GLU A 172 -8.03 -3.46 13.52
CA GLU A 172 -8.96 -2.34 13.69
C GLU A 172 -8.24 -1.06 14.15
N GLU A 173 -7.31 -1.19 15.10
CA GLU A 173 -6.53 -0.07 15.62
C GLU A 173 -5.07 -0.49 15.83
N VAL A 174 -4.14 0.40 15.46
CA VAL A 174 -2.72 0.29 15.80
C VAL A 174 -2.25 1.50 16.58
N VAL A 175 -1.22 1.30 17.39
CA VAL A 175 -0.44 2.35 18.04
C VAL A 175 0.86 2.50 17.24
N LEU A 176 1.07 3.69 16.68
CA LEU A 176 2.26 4.04 15.91
C LEU A 176 3.15 4.94 16.77
N HIS A 177 4.36 4.49 17.06
CA HIS A 177 5.44 5.29 17.62
C HIS A 177 6.37 5.71 16.48
N SER A 178 6.77 6.97 16.45
CA SER A 178 7.72 7.47 15.45
C SER A 178 8.67 8.48 16.05
N ASP A 179 9.92 8.46 15.60
CA ASP A 179 10.94 9.44 15.98
C ASP A 179 11.94 9.67 14.85
N GLY A 180 12.55 10.84 14.83
CA GLY A 180 13.59 11.24 13.88
C GLY A 180 14.85 11.72 14.59
N ALA A 181 16.00 11.22 14.16
CA ALA A 181 17.30 11.59 14.70
C ALA A 181 18.16 12.27 13.63
N SER A 182 18.96 13.26 14.03
CA SER A 182 19.96 13.88 13.17
C SER A 182 21.26 14.18 13.90
N LEU A 183 22.38 13.73 13.34
CA LEU A 183 23.73 13.87 13.88
C LEU A 183 24.36 15.20 13.40
N GLY A 184 23.90 16.30 14.00
CA GLY A 184 24.12 17.66 13.52
C GLY A 184 22.87 18.15 12.79
N ASN A 185 22.42 19.39 13.02
CA ASN A 185 21.10 19.85 12.54
C ASN A 185 21.24 21.08 11.62
N PRO A 186 21.38 20.92 10.28
CA PRO A 186 21.26 19.67 9.50
C PRO A 186 22.53 18.80 9.47
N GLY A 187 22.35 17.49 9.23
CA GLY A 187 23.42 16.48 9.28
C GLY A 187 22.88 15.07 9.01
N PRO A 188 23.74 14.02 9.02
CA PRO A 188 23.31 12.64 8.76
C PRO A 188 22.16 12.23 9.68
N ALA A 189 21.07 11.75 9.10
CA ALA A 189 19.82 11.58 9.80
C ALA A 189 19.24 10.17 9.64
N GLY A 190 18.26 9.85 10.48
CA GLY A 190 17.53 8.60 10.44
C GLY A 190 16.11 8.77 10.94
N ALA A 191 15.23 7.92 10.42
CA ALA A 191 13.84 7.80 10.83
C ALA A 191 13.64 6.43 11.50
N GLY A 192 12.85 6.40 12.57
CA GLY A 192 12.50 5.19 13.31
C GLY A 192 11.00 5.13 13.56
N PHE A 193 10.41 3.96 13.40
CA PHE A 193 9.01 3.74 13.76
C PHE A 193 8.79 2.36 14.39
N VAL A 194 7.75 2.26 15.21
CA VAL A 194 7.26 1.02 15.82
C VAL A 194 5.74 1.01 15.73
N ILE A 195 5.16 -0.11 15.32
CA ILE A 195 3.73 -0.31 15.21
C ILE A 195 3.35 -1.48 16.10
N GLU A 196 2.40 -1.24 16.99
CA GLU A 196 1.92 -2.22 17.97
C GLU A 196 0.39 -2.28 17.96
N THR A 197 -0.17 -3.37 18.48
CA THR A 197 -1.59 -3.43 18.83
C THR A 197 -1.86 -2.55 20.06
N PRO A 198 -3.12 -2.17 20.34
CA PRO A 198 -3.49 -1.47 21.57
C PRO A 198 -3.14 -2.24 22.86
N GLN A 199 -2.89 -3.55 22.75
CA GLN A 199 -2.46 -4.43 23.84
C GLN A 199 -0.93 -4.50 23.99
N GLY A 200 -0.16 -3.77 23.17
CA GLY A 200 1.30 -3.72 23.21
C GLY A 200 1.99 -4.87 22.50
N GLN A 201 1.32 -5.58 21.58
CA GLN A 201 1.97 -6.59 20.75
C GLN A 201 2.64 -5.91 19.56
N LEU A 202 3.94 -6.12 19.39
CA LEU A 202 4.69 -5.62 18.23
C LEU A 202 4.19 -6.24 16.92
N LEU A 203 3.85 -5.39 15.95
CA LEU A 203 3.41 -5.76 14.61
C LEU A 203 4.50 -5.50 13.56
N ALA A 204 5.16 -4.34 13.64
CA ALA A 204 6.25 -3.97 12.75
C ALA A 204 7.14 -2.91 13.40
N GLU A 205 8.41 -2.87 13.01
CA GLU A 205 9.32 -1.77 13.34
C GLU A 205 10.24 -1.49 12.16
N GLY A 206 10.74 -0.26 12.06
CA GLY A 206 11.58 0.17 10.96
C GLY A 206 12.63 1.19 11.39
N SER A 207 13.78 1.13 10.73
CA SER A 207 14.89 2.05 10.92
C SER A 207 15.48 2.41 9.56
N VAL A 208 15.29 3.66 9.14
CA VAL A 208 15.61 4.13 7.79
C VAL A 208 16.73 5.17 7.85
N PRO A 209 17.89 4.94 7.19
CA PRO A 209 18.89 5.99 7.05
C PRO A 209 18.40 7.04 6.05
N LEU A 210 18.58 8.31 6.39
CA LEU A 210 18.18 9.45 5.55
C LEU A 210 19.40 10.23 5.07
N GLU A 211 19.28 10.89 3.91
CA GLU A 211 20.23 11.92 3.47
C GLU A 211 20.35 13.03 4.53
N PRO A 212 21.48 13.76 4.59
CA PRO A 212 21.68 14.80 5.59
C PRO A 212 20.54 15.82 5.64
N THR A 213 19.86 15.91 6.78
CA THR A 213 18.67 16.75 6.94
C THR A 213 18.49 17.20 8.38
N THR A 214 17.46 18.01 8.62
CA THR A 214 17.11 18.51 9.95
C THR A 214 16.34 17.47 10.75
N VAL A 215 16.39 17.57 12.09
CA VAL A 215 15.61 16.69 12.98
C VAL A 215 14.11 16.72 12.65
N ASN A 216 13.54 17.92 12.43
CA ASN A 216 12.12 18.06 12.10
C ASN A 216 11.74 17.35 10.79
N VAL A 217 12.64 17.33 9.80
CA VAL A 217 12.39 16.60 8.55
C VAL A 217 12.45 15.09 8.79
N ALA A 218 13.43 14.62 9.58
CA ALA A 218 13.56 13.21 9.93
C ALA A 218 12.32 12.69 10.68
N GLU A 219 11.79 13.50 11.58
CA GLU A 219 10.55 13.22 12.33
C GLU A 219 9.32 13.04 11.44
N TYR A 220 9.13 13.95 10.48
CA TYR A 220 8.06 13.79 9.50
C TYR A 220 8.24 12.55 8.63
N ARG A 221 9.49 12.22 8.26
CA ARG A 221 9.77 11.00 7.50
C ARG A 221 9.46 9.74 8.29
N ALA A 222 9.83 9.70 9.56
CA ALA A 222 9.49 8.60 10.46
C ALA A 222 7.97 8.38 10.58
N LEU A 223 7.21 9.46 10.73
CA LEU A 223 5.75 9.39 10.73
C LEU A 223 5.20 8.86 9.39
N ILE A 224 5.67 9.38 8.26
CA ILE A 224 5.22 8.97 6.93
C ILE A 224 5.49 7.48 6.70
N ASP A 225 6.71 7.02 6.99
CA ASP A 225 7.10 5.62 6.81
C ASP A 225 6.26 4.70 7.71
N GLY A 226 6.00 5.12 8.95
CA GLY A 226 5.12 4.42 9.87
C GLY A 226 3.65 4.37 9.41
N LEU A 227 3.12 5.47 8.85
CA LEU A 227 1.76 5.51 8.31
C LEU A 227 1.61 4.58 7.08
N LEU A 228 2.58 4.61 6.17
CA LEU A 228 2.62 3.69 5.02
C LEU A 228 2.63 2.23 5.51
N LYS A 229 3.46 1.92 6.50
CA LYS A 229 3.52 0.57 7.06
C LYS A 229 2.23 0.17 7.77
N ALA A 230 1.56 1.10 8.45
CA ALA A 230 0.25 0.85 9.05
C ALA A 230 -0.84 0.57 7.99
N GLN A 231 -0.79 1.25 6.83
CA GLN A 231 -1.68 0.94 5.71
C GLN A 231 -1.42 -0.45 5.14
N GLU A 232 -0.15 -0.84 4.96
CA GLU A 232 0.22 -2.18 4.49
C GLU A 232 -0.32 -3.27 5.43
N LEU A 233 -0.24 -3.04 6.75
CA LEU A 233 -0.79 -3.92 7.78
C LEU A 233 -2.33 -3.94 7.81
N GLY A 234 -3.00 -3.13 6.99
CA GLY A 234 -4.46 -3.06 6.91
C GLY A 234 -5.12 -2.29 8.05
N ALA A 235 -4.39 -1.42 8.76
CA ALA A 235 -4.93 -0.68 9.89
C ALA A 235 -6.07 0.27 9.49
N ARG A 236 -7.19 0.25 10.22
CA ARG A 236 -8.32 1.20 10.00
C ARG A 236 -8.18 2.47 10.83
N ARG A 237 -7.65 2.32 12.05
CA ARG A 237 -7.45 3.41 13.01
C ARG A 237 -6.00 3.45 13.46
N VAL A 238 -5.44 4.65 13.53
CA VAL A 238 -4.05 4.85 13.97
C VAL A 238 -4.04 5.82 15.13
N ARG A 239 -3.37 5.42 16.21
CA ARG A 239 -2.99 6.28 17.32
C ARG A 239 -1.49 6.55 17.26
N ALA A 240 -1.11 7.72 16.75
CA ALA A 240 0.27 8.16 16.69
C ALA A 240 0.73 8.75 18.03
N LEU A 241 1.79 8.17 18.60
CA LEU A 241 2.46 8.64 19.79
C LEU A 241 3.85 9.15 19.39
N MET A 242 4.10 10.43 19.63
CA MET A 242 5.33 11.11 19.23
C MET A 242 5.85 11.96 20.38
N ASP A 243 7.16 12.12 20.53
CA ASP A 243 7.78 13.05 21.48
C ASP A 243 8.01 14.45 20.89
N SER A 244 7.67 14.65 19.62
CA SER A 244 7.75 15.94 18.94
C SER A 244 6.49 16.77 19.06
N GLU A 245 6.53 17.69 20.01
CA GLU A 245 5.44 18.64 20.19
C GLU A 245 5.19 19.50 18.94
N LEU A 246 6.23 19.82 18.17
CA LEU A 246 6.09 20.60 16.93
C LEU A 246 5.23 19.86 15.91
N VAL A 247 5.55 18.59 15.62
CA VAL A 247 4.84 17.79 14.63
C VAL A 247 3.39 17.57 15.07
N VAL A 248 3.18 17.20 16.33
CA VAL A 248 1.83 17.01 16.90
C VAL A 248 0.99 18.29 16.79
N ARG A 249 1.55 19.46 17.14
CA ARG A 249 0.83 20.75 17.04
C ARG A 249 0.55 21.15 15.59
N GLN A 250 1.39 20.77 14.63
CA GLN A 250 1.16 21.04 13.20
C GLN A 250 0.06 20.12 12.63
N LEU A 251 0.10 18.82 12.93
CA LEU A 251 -0.92 17.85 12.50
C LEU A 251 -2.30 18.15 13.09
N THR A 252 -2.36 18.61 14.33
CA THR A 252 -3.62 19.05 14.97
C THR A 252 -4.11 20.42 14.51
N GLY A 253 -3.44 21.06 13.55
CA GLY A 253 -3.82 22.38 13.02
C GLY A 253 -3.59 23.55 13.97
N ARG A 254 -3.02 23.31 15.16
CA ARG A 254 -2.72 24.36 16.14
C ARG A 254 -1.61 25.28 15.63
N TYR A 255 -0.61 24.72 14.93
CA TYR A 255 0.54 25.44 14.39
C TYR A 255 0.55 25.42 12.87
N ARG A 256 0.86 26.57 12.24
CA ARG A 256 1.08 26.64 10.79
C ARG A 256 2.46 26.12 10.43
N VAL A 257 2.54 25.29 9.38
CA VAL A 257 3.81 24.88 8.76
C VAL A 257 4.32 26.03 7.89
N LYS A 258 5.35 26.73 8.36
CA LYS A 258 5.95 27.89 7.67
C LYS A 258 7.19 27.54 6.85
N SER A 259 7.88 26.46 7.19
CA SER A 259 9.10 26.03 6.49
C SER A 259 8.75 25.42 5.13
N GLU A 260 9.38 25.91 4.07
CA GLU A 260 9.19 25.39 2.72
C GLU A 260 9.59 23.91 2.60
N GLY A 261 10.61 23.46 3.33
CA GLY A 261 11.03 22.05 3.33
C GLY A 261 10.08 21.10 4.08
N LEU A 262 9.34 21.60 5.07
CA LEU A 262 8.39 20.79 5.84
C LEU A 262 7.00 20.73 5.19
N ARG A 263 6.66 21.69 4.33
CA ARG A 263 5.31 21.79 3.74
C ARG A 263 4.93 20.58 2.88
N PRO A 264 5.81 20.05 2.00
CA PRO A 264 5.51 18.84 1.23
C PRO A 264 5.32 17.62 2.14
N LEU A 265 6.13 17.50 3.18
CA LEU A 265 6.04 16.40 4.15
C LEU A 265 4.73 16.43 4.92
N TYR A 266 4.33 17.60 5.38
CA TYR A 266 3.06 17.80 6.05
C TYR A 266 1.87 17.45 5.13
N GLN A 267 1.92 17.86 3.87
CA GLN A 267 0.88 17.53 2.88
C GLN A 267 0.81 16.02 2.64
N GLN A 268 1.95 15.35 2.46
CA GLN A 268 2.01 13.90 2.30
C GLN A 268 1.46 13.17 3.52
N ALA A 269 1.90 13.54 4.73
CA ALA A 269 1.40 12.96 5.97
C ALA A 269 -0.12 13.20 6.12
N SER A 270 -0.61 14.39 5.80
CA SER A 270 -2.05 14.72 5.87
C SER A 270 -2.89 13.88 4.91
N ARG A 271 -2.39 13.60 3.70
CA ARG A 271 -3.06 12.70 2.74
C ARG A 271 -3.12 11.27 3.27
N LEU A 272 -1.99 10.74 3.76
CA LEU A 272 -1.95 9.39 4.35
C LEU A 272 -2.89 9.27 5.55
N ILE A 273 -2.92 10.28 6.41
CA ILE A 273 -3.83 10.34 7.56
C ILE A 273 -5.30 10.28 7.12
N ALA A 274 -5.66 10.93 6.01
CA ALA A 274 -7.04 10.96 5.51
C ALA A 274 -7.55 9.60 4.98
N GLU A 275 -6.65 8.66 4.67
CA GLU A 275 -7.02 7.30 4.25
C GLU A 275 -7.40 6.39 5.44
N PHE A 276 -7.17 6.82 6.67
CA PHE A 276 -7.61 6.12 7.87
C PHE A 276 -8.98 6.62 8.32
N GLU A 277 -9.84 5.73 8.82
CA GLU A 277 -11.16 6.12 9.36
C GLU A 277 -11.06 7.00 10.59
N ARG A 278 -10.02 6.75 11.38
CA ARG A 278 -9.73 7.54 12.57
C ARG A 278 -8.24 7.66 12.76
N PHE A 279 -7.79 8.89 12.90
CA PHE A 279 -6.43 9.20 13.29
C PHE A 279 -6.44 10.04 14.56
N GLU A 280 -5.65 9.63 15.54
CA GLU A 280 -5.35 10.43 16.73
C GLU A 280 -3.85 10.58 16.86
N CYS A 281 -3.37 11.79 17.09
CA CYS A 281 -1.98 12.02 17.47
C CYS A 281 -1.90 12.61 18.88
N LYS A 282 -0.96 12.10 19.68
CA LYS A 282 -0.70 12.57 21.04
C LYS A 282 0.80 12.72 21.26
N HIS A 283 1.15 13.79 21.95
CA HIS A 283 2.49 13.98 22.45
C HIS A 283 2.72 13.09 23.67
N VAL A 284 3.82 12.33 23.68
CA VAL A 284 4.25 11.51 24.81
C VAL A 284 5.67 11.89 25.24
N PRO A 285 6.03 11.78 26.53
CA PRO A 285 7.42 11.94 26.94
C PRO A 285 8.33 10.92 26.25
N ARG A 286 9.59 11.31 25.98
CA ARG A 286 10.58 10.50 25.25
C ARG A 286 10.81 9.09 25.82
N GLU A 287 10.64 8.91 27.13
CA GLU A 287 10.73 7.58 27.78
C GLU A 287 9.69 6.58 27.23
N PHE A 288 8.53 7.07 26.79
CA PHE A 288 7.47 6.28 26.15
C PHE A 288 7.64 6.15 24.63
N ASN A 289 8.71 6.74 24.06
CA ASN A 289 9.07 6.65 22.65
C ASN A 289 10.48 6.03 22.43
N ALA A 290 11.04 5.41 23.48
CA ALA A 290 12.45 5.01 23.51
C ALA A 290 12.85 4.04 22.38
N ARG A 291 11.96 3.13 21.98
CA ARG A 291 12.26 2.18 20.89
C ARG A 291 12.34 2.87 19.53
N ALA A 292 11.44 3.82 19.25
CA ALA A 292 11.50 4.59 18.01
C ALA A 292 12.75 5.48 17.95
N ASP A 293 13.13 6.11 19.08
CA ASP A 293 14.37 6.89 19.21
C ASP A 293 15.63 6.05 18.97
N GLU A 294 15.68 4.83 19.53
CA GLU A 294 16.78 3.89 19.29
C GLU A 294 16.90 3.56 17.79
N LEU A 295 15.77 3.27 17.13
CA LEU A 295 15.72 2.96 15.70
C LEU A 295 16.11 4.16 14.84
N ALA A 296 15.65 5.36 15.17
CA ALA A 296 16.01 6.59 14.47
C ALA A 296 17.52 6.87 14.60
N GLY A 297 18.06 6.74 15.82
CA GLY A 297 19.48 6.88 16.10
C GLY A 297 20.35 5.85 15.36
N ALA A 298 19.89 4.60 15.25
CA ALA A 298 20.55 3.57 14.46
C ALA A 298 20.56 3.92 12.97
N GLY A 299 19.45 4.45 12.43
CA GLY A 299 19.36 4.96 11.06
C GLY A 299 20.36 6.09 10.78
N ALA A 300 20.45 7.07 11.69
CA ALA A 300 21.37 8.19 11.57
C ALA A 300 22.85 7.78 11.59
N LYS A 301 23.20 6.78 12.42
CA LYS A 301 24.56 6.20 12.43
C LYS A 301 24.89 5.52 11.10
N ARG A 302 23.97 4.72 10.53
CA ARG A 302 24.16 4.10 9.21
C ARG A 302 24.31 5.14 8.11
N SER A 303 23.51 6.20 8.13
CA SER A 303 23.65 7.34 7.20
C SER A 303 25.05 7.97 7.30
N LYS A 304 25.56 8.20 8.52
CA LYS A 304 26.91 8.75 8.73
C LYS A 304 28.02 7.84 8.20
N GLU A 305 27.89 6.52 8.36
CA GLU A 305 28.86 5.55 7.84
C GLU A 305 28.86 5.50 6.31
N GLN A 306 27.69 5.57 5.68
CA GLN A 306 27.54 5.63 4.22
C GLN A 306 28.16 6.91 3.65
N ASN A 307 27.95 8.05 4.32
CA ASN A 307 28.53 9.34 3.92
C ASN A 307 30.05 9.43 4.11
N ARG A 308 30.66 8.58 4.94
CA ARG A 308 32.12 8.50 5.11
C ARG A 308 32.83 7.64 4.06
N LYS A 309 32.08 6.77 3.36
CA LYS A 309 32.61 5.85 2.35
C LYS A 309 32.47 6.39 0.91
N ARG A 310 31.67 7.44 0.72
CA ARG A 310 31.60 8.26 -0.50
C ARG A 310 32.70 9.30 -0.48
#